data_AF-F4WWT6-F1
#
_entry.id   AF-F4WWT6-F1
#
_cell.length_a   1.000
_cell.length_b   1.000
_cell.length_c   1.000
_cell.angle_alpha   90.00
_cell.angle_beta   90.00
_cell.angle_gamma   90.00
#
_symmetry.space_group_name_H-M   'P 1'
#
loop_
_entity.id
_entity.type
_entity.pdbx_description
1 polymer ?
#
loop_
_entity_poly.entity_id
_entity_poly.type
_entity_poly.pdbx_seq_one_letter_code
_entity_poly.pdbx_strand_id
1 'polypeptide(L)'
;ELSSPKSFQGRNLTGTVRLIRDLAADIHANIQQWNNLHIQGITYLKNITQEKHDKNYSKILQDLCDKLENICDNLDGIVRNLDQIKNQLKTVSTLEKTTDKLFITWPTTKFGEVAETIHEAYHMEVKLKRKLLENVAHNYTESWKMLHLAAWVYEPFITENLMILLDSLLIETGHR
;
A
#
# COMPACT_ATOMS: atom_id res chain seq x y z
N GLU A 1 25.62 31.41 8.55
CA GLU A 1 24.46 31.11 9.40
C GLU A 1 23.52 30.19 8.62
N LEU A 2 23.41 28.93 9.02
CA LEU A 2 22.48 27.96 8.41
C LEU A 2 21.12 28.16 9.06
N SER A 3 20.18 28.74 8.32
CA SER A 3 18.79 28.88 8.76
C SER A 3 18.17 27.48 8.88
N SER A 4 17.78 27.12 10.11
CA SER A 4 17.05 25.88 10.40
C SER A 4 15.68 25.92 9.70
N PRO A 5 15.20 24.83 9.05
CA PRO A 5 13.88 24.80 8.47
C PRO A 5 12.84 24.99 9.58
N LYS A 6 12.03 26.04 9.50
CA LYS A 6 10.94 26.28 10.45
C LYS A 6 9.94 25.13 10.32
N SER A 7 9.77 24.36 11.39
CA SER A 7 8.75 23.31 11.46
C SER A 7 7.37 23.93 11.27
N PHE A 8 6.53 23.30 10.44
CA PHE A 8 5.17 23.75 10.13
C PHE A 8 4.16 23.47 11.25
N GLN A 9 4.61 23.11 12.45
CA GLN A 9 3.74 22.81 13.59
C GLN A 9 2.99 24.07 14.04
N GLY A 10 1.68 24.13 13.77
CA GLY A 10 0.76 25.08 14.39
C GLY A 10 0.30 26.27 13.54
N ARG A 11 0.59 26.33 12.23
CA ARG A 11 -0.04 27.34 11.36
C ARG A 11 -1.41 26.87 10.88
N ASN A 12 -2.41 27.76 10.86
CA ASN A 12 -3.71 27.50 10.23
C ASN A 12 -3.52 27.39 8.71
N LEU A 13 -3.16 26.18 8.26
CA LEU A 13 -2.98 25.86 6.85
C LEU A 13 -4.34 25.94 6.15
N THR A 14 -4.44 26.79 5.14
CA THR A 14 -5.61 26.93 4.28
C THR A 14 -5.21 26.72 2.83
N GLY A 15 -6.11 26.17 2.01
CA GLY A 15 -5.83 25.84 0.61
C GLY A 15 -5.03 24.55 0.42
N THR A 16 -4.19 24.53 -0.59
CA THR A 16 -3.54 23.33 -1.14
C THR A 16 -2.58 22.61 -0.18
N VAL A 17 -1.90 23.36 0.70
CA VAL A 17 -0.97 22.78 1.69
C VAL A 17 -1.72 21.85 2.65
N ARG A 18 -2.94 22.24 3.07
CA ARG A 18 -3.77 21.39 3.92
C ARG A 18 -4.22 20.14 3.17
N LEU A 19 -4.65 20.30 1.92
CA LEU A 19 -5.06 19.17 1.07
C LEU A 19 -3.93 18.15 0.91
N ILE A 20 -2.73 18.56 0.53
CA ILE A 20 -1.59 17.65 0.36
C ILE A 20 -1.25 16.93 1.67
N ARG A 21 -1.32 17.64 2.80
CA ARG A 21 -1.11 17.03 4.12
C ARG A 21 -2.18 15.98 4.43
N ASP A 22 -3.45 16.31 4.24
CA ASP A 22 -4.57 15.40 4.50
C ASP A 22 -4.45 14.14 3.60
N LEU A 23 -4.09 14.32 2.33
CA LEU A 23 -3.85 13.21 1.39
C LEU A 23 -2.66 12.32 1.77
N ALA A 24 -1.58 12.89 2.33
CA ALA A 24 -0.45 12.11 2.84
C ALA A 24 -0.85 11.28 4.08
N ALA A 25 -1.69 11.83 4.95
CA ALA A 25 -2.26 11.09 6.07
C ALA A 25 -3.14 9.94 5.58
N ASP A 26 -3.95 10.17 4.54
CA ASP A 26 -4.80 9.14 3.94
C ASP A 26 -3.98 8.02 3.28
N ILE A 27 -2.87 8.33 2.62
CA ILE A 27 -1.93 7.31 2.10
C ILE A 27 -1.44 6.43 3.26
N HIS A 28 -1.00 7.04 4.36
CA HIS A 28 -0.52 6.29 5.51
C HIS A 28 -1.60 5.43 6.14
N ALA A 29 -2.82 5.94 6.30
CA ALA A 29 -3.95 5.17 6.82
C ALA A 29 -4.28 3.94 5.95
N ASN A 30 -4.30 4.12 4.63
CA ASN A 30 -4.49 3.03 3.67
C ASN A 30 -3.39 1.97 3.77
N ILE A 31 -2.12 2.38 3.92
CA ILE A 31 -0.99 1.46 4.08
C ILE A 31 -1.05 0.71 5.43
N GLN A 32 -1.45 1.35 6.52
CA GLN A 32 -1.67 0.65 7.79
C GLN A 32 -2.78 -0.40 7.67
N GLN A 33 -3.88 -0.06 6.98
CA GLN A 33 -4.95 -1.02 6.71
C GLN A 33 -4.46 -2.19 5.85
N TRP A 34 -3.63 -1.92 4.84
CA TRP A 34 -3.00 -2.94 4.01
C TRP A 34 -2.20 -3.92 4.88
N ASN A 35 -1.33 -3.41 5.75
CA ASN A 35 -0.50 -4.25 6.62
C ASN A 35 -1.33 -5.17 7.51
N ASN A 36 -2.44 -4.66 8.05
CA ASN A 36 -3.37 -5.45 8.87
C ASN A 36 -4.05 -6.58 8.06
N LEU A 37 -4.45 -6.30 6.82
CA LEU A 37 -5.04 -7.29 5.92
C LEU A 37 -4.01 -8.30 5.44
N HIS A 38 -2.78 -7.86 5.17
CA HIS A 38 -1.66 -8.71 4.78
C HIS A 38 -1.39 -9.79 5.83
N ILE A 39 -1.32 -9.41 7.12
CA ILE A 39 -1.09 -10.33 8.24
C ILE A 39 -2.26 -11.34 8.37
N GLN A 40 -3.50 -10.88 8.19
CA GLN A 40 -4.67 -11.77 8.17
C GLN A 40 -4.61 -12.75 6.99
N GLY A 41 -4.21 -12.27 5.81
CA GLY A 41 -3.99 -13.10 4.62
C GLY A 41 -2.95 -14.19 4.83
N ILE A 42 -1.83 -13.88 5.51
CA ILE A 42 -0.82 -14.90 5.90
C ILE A 42 -1.48 -16.00 6.76
N THR A 43 -2.35 -15.62 7.68
CA THR A 43 -3.00 -16.57 8.59
C THR A 43 -3.91 -17.52 7.82
N TYR A 44 -4.77 -17.00 6.95
CA TYR A 44 -5.62 -17.85 6.10
C TYR A 44 -4.79 -18.71 5.15
N LEU A 45 -3.74 -18.15 4.55
CA LEU A 45 -2.87 -18.89 3.66
C LEU A 45 -2.17 -20.06 4.36
N LYS A 46 -1.69 -19.87 5.59
CA LYS A 46 -1.13 -20.95 6.41
C LYS A 46 -2.16 -22.05 6.68
N ASN A 47 -3.38 -21.69 7.08
CA ASN A 47 -4.44 -22.66 7.32
C ASN A 47 -4.80 -23.43 6.03
N ILE A 48 -4.87 -22.75 4.88
CA ILE A 48 -5.07 -23.40 3.57
C ILE A 48 -3.95 -24.40 3.28
N THR A 49 -2.69 -24.05 3.55
CA THR A 49 -1.57 -24.98 3.33
C THR A 49 -1.59 -26.20 4.25
N GLN A 50 -2.18 -26.07 5.43
CA GLN A 50 -2.36 -27.18 6.37
C GLN A 50 -3.52 -28.07 5.94
N GLU A 51 -4.67 -27.51 5.55
CA GLU A 51 -5.85 -28.28 5.17
C GLU A 51 -5.71 -29.00 3.82
N LYS A 52 -4.95 -28.43 2.87
CA LYS A 52 -4.79 -29.04 1.54
C LYS A 52 -3.72 -30.14 1.57
N HIS A 53 -4.18 -31.40 1.51
CA HIS A 53 -3.32 -32.58 1.50
C HIS A 53 -3.33 -33.33 0.16
N ASP A 54 -4.43 -33.23 -0.59
CA ASP A 54 -4.65 -33.92 -1.85
C ASP A 54 -5.50 -33.04 -2.79
N LYS A 55 -6.10 -33.65 -3.81
CA LYS A 55 -6.99 -32.96 -4.76
C LYS A 55 -8.42 -32.77 -4.22
N ASN A 56 -8.75 -33.31 -3.05
CA ASN A 56 -10.09 -33.24 -2.50
C ASN A 56 -10.35 -31.84 -1.96
N TYR A 57 -11.51 -31.32 -2.34
CA TYR A 57 -11.92 -29.99 -1.97
C TYR A 57 -12.91 -30.07 -0.81
N SER A 58 -12.42 -29.82 0.41
CA SER A 58 -13.26 -29.86 1.61
C SER A 58 -14.05 -28.56 1.78
N LYS A 59 -15.16 -28.61 2.52
CA LYS A 59 -15.92 -27.40 2.89
C LYS A 59 -15.07 -26.41 3.70
N ILE A 60 -14.14 -26.93 4.51
CA ILE A 60 -13.20 -26.10 5.29
C ILE A 60 -12.25 -25.36 4.35
N LEU A 61 -11.73 -26.05 3.33
CA LEU A 61 -10.87 -25.44 2.33
C LEU A 61 -11.59 -24.34 1.53
N GLN A 62 -12.86 -24.57 1.15
CA GLN A 62 -13.70 -23.53 0.54
C GLN A 62 -13.79 -22.28 1.42
N ASP A 63 -14.19 -22.45 2.68
CA ASP A 63 -14.39 -21.33 3.62
C ASP A 63 -13.11 -20.53 3.85
N LEU A 64 -11.95 -21.20 3.90
CA LEU A 64 -10.66 -20.53 3.99
C LEU A 64 -10.30 -19.76 2.71
N CYS A 65 -10.60 -20.32 1.54
CA CYS A 65 -10.41 -19.64 0.25
C CYS A 65 -11.33 -18.42 0.13
N ASP A 66 -12.60 -18.53 0.51
CA ASP A 66 -13.56 -17.41 0.50
C ASP A 66 -13.10 -16.27 1.43
N LYS A 67 -12.57 -16.62 2.61
CA LYS A 67 -11.97 -15.65 3.54
C LYS A 67 -10.75 -14.96 2.94
N LEU A 68 -9.87 -15.70 2.27
CA LEU A 68 -8.71 -15.13 1.59
C LEU A 68 -9.12 -14.26 0.39
N GLU A 69 -10.17 -14.63 -0.33
CA GLU A 69 -10.76 -13.82 -1.40
C GLU A 69 -11.27 -12.49 -0.89
N ASN A 70 -12.01 -12.48 0.22
CA ASN A 70 -12.44 -11.26 0.88
C ASN A 70 -11.24 -10.38 1.33
N ILE A 71 -10.13 -10.98 1.77
CA ILE A 71 -8.89 -10.21 2.02
C ILE A 71 -8.41 -9.53 0.72
N CYS A 72 -8.32 -10.26 -0.39
CA CYS A 72 -7.92 -9.70 -1.69
C CYS A 72 -8.87 -8.60 -2.19
N ASP A 73 -10.19 -8.74 -1.99
CA ASP A 73 -11.18 -7.71 -2.34
C ASP A 73 -10.93 -6.40 -1.57
N ASN A 74 -10.62 -6.50 -0.28
CA ASN A 74 -10.30 -5.35 0.55
C ASN A 74 -8.96 -4.71 0.16
N LEU A 75 -7.95 -5.52 -0.20
CA LEU A 75 -6.66 -5.02 -0.71
C LEU A 75 -6.85 -4.27 -2.05
N ASP A 76 -7.71 -4.76 -2.94
CA ASP A 76 -8.06 -4.03 -4.17
C ASP A 76 -8.76 -2.71 -3.85
N GLY A 77 -9.63 -2.67 -2.83
CA GLY A 77 -10.24 -1.45 -2.34
C GLY A 77 -9.19 -0.41 -1.92
N ILE A 78 -8.17 -0.82 -1.19
CA ILE A 78 -7.05 0.04 -0.78
C ILE A 78 -6.28 0.58 -2.00
N VAL A 79 -5.96 -0.28 -2.98
CA VAL A 79 -5.26 0.14 -4.19
C VAL A 79 -6.07 1.17 -4.99
N ARG A 80 -7.40 1.01 -5.09
CA ARG A 80 -8.28 2.00 -5.71
C ARG A 80 -8.26 3.33 -4.97
N ASN A 81 -8.24 3.32 -3.64
CA ASN A 81 -8.11 4.56 -2.85
C ASN A 81 -6.77 5.24 -3.11
N LEU A 82 -5.67 4.47 -3.14
CA LEU A 82 -4.33 5.00 -3.46
C LEU A 82 -4.29 5.60 -4.87
N ASP A 83 -4.95 4.99 -5.86
CA ASP A 83 -5.07 5.54 -7.22
C ASP A 83 -5.80 6.89 -7.22
N GLN A 84 -6.91 7.00 -6.48
CA GLN A 84 -7.66 8.25 -6.33
C GLN A 84 -6.81 9.35 -5.70
N ILE A 85 -6.11 9.05 -4.60
CA ILE A 85 -5.22 10.00 -3.92
C ILE A 85 -4.09 10.45 -4.84
N LYS A 86 -3.45 9.51 -5.56
CA LYS A 86 -2.43 9.80 -6.57
C LYS A 86 -2.96 10.79 -7.62
N ASN A 87 -4.13 10.53 -8.18
CA ASN A 87 -4.72 11.38 -9.21
C ASN A 87 -5.03 12.79 -8.67
N GLN A 88 -5.47 12.91 -7.42
CA GLN A 88 -5.66 14.20 -6.75
C GLN A 88 -4.35 14.96 -6.57
N LEU A 89 -3.30 14.31 -6.05
CA LEU A 89 -1.98 14.93 -5.89
C LEU A 89 -1.35 15.36 -7.23
N LYS A 90 -1.52 14.56 -8.28
CA LYS A 90 -1.10 14.94 -9.64
C LYS A 90 -1.86 16.16 -10.14
N THR A 91 -3.19 16.19 -9.98
CA THR A 91 -4.02 17.32 -10.40
C THR A 91 -3.58 18.60 -9.69
N VAL A 92 -3.40 18.53 -8.37
CA VAL A 92 -2.86 19.62 -7.56
C VAL A 92 -1.51 20.11 -8.10
N SER A 93 -0.59 19.18 -8.38
CA SER A 93 0.73 19.49 -8.94
C SER A 93 0.66 20.20 -10.30
N THR A 94 -0.32 19.86 -11.14
CA THR A 94 -0.49 20.51 -12.46
C THR A 94 -1.10 21.90 -12.37
N LEU A 95 -1.95 22.15 -11.36
CA LEU A 95 -2.63 23.42 -11.15
C LEU A 95 -1.72 24.43 -10.44
N GLU A 96 -0.95 23.98 -9.45
CA GLU A 96 0.04 24.80 -8.74
C GLU A 96 1.41 24.72 -9.41
N LYS A 97 1.55 25.37 -10.58
CA LYS A 97 2.85 25.55 -11.27
C LYS A 97 3.82 26.51 -10.54
N THR A 98 3.65 26.72 -9.24
CA THR A 98 4.58 27.52 -8.43
C THR A 98 5.84 26.71 -8.22
N THR A 99 6.98 27.22 -8.70
CA THR A 99 8.31 26.62 -8.54
C THR A 99 8.83 26.73 -7.09
N ASP A 100 8.13 27.48 -6.24
CA ASP A 100 8.47 27.62 -4.82
C ASP A 100 8.10 26.38 -4.02
N LYS A 101 8.99 26.03 -3.08
CA LYS A 101 8.79 24.93 -2.13
C LYS A 101 7.55 25.23 -1.27
N LEU A 102 6.48 24.48 -1.46
CA LEU A 102 5.26 24.59 -0.64
C LEU A 102 5.43 23.96 0.75
N PHE A 103 6.39 23.04 0.90
CA PHE A 103 6.73 22.32 2.14
C PHE A 103 8.20 22.55 2.53
N ILE A 104 8.79 21.61 3.29
CA ILE A 104 10.13 21.74 3.87
C ILE A 104 11.19 21.74 2.75
N THR A 105 11.22 20.68 1.94
CA THR A 105 12.21 20.53 0.88
C THR A 105 11.61 20.22 -0.49
N TRP A 106 10.38 19.70 -0.55
CA TRP A 106 9.77 19.22 -1.79
C TRP A 106 8.95 20.28 -2.56
N PRO A 107 9.08 20.34 -3.91
CA PRO A 107 8.11 21.02 -4.76
C PRO A 107 6.81 20.20 -4.85
N THR A 108 5.70 20.83 -5.24
CA THR A 108 4.38 20.19 -5.35
C THR A 108 4.38 18.95 -6.24
N THR A 109 5.10 19.02 -7.37
CA THR A 109 5.22 17.91 -8.33
C THR A 109 5.76 16.64 -7.70
N LYS A 110 6.62 16.75 -6.68
CA LYS A 110 7.23 15.59 -6.05
C LYS A 110 6.21 14.72 -5.30
N PHE A 111 5.20 15.35 -4.71
CA PHE A 111 4.13 14.62 -4.02
C PHE A 111 3.32 13.74 -4.99
N GLY A 112 3.04 14.24 -6.19
CA GLY A 112 2.38 13.46 -7.24
C GLY A 112 3.21 12.28 -7.74
N GLU A 113 4.51 12.47 -7.96
CA GLU A 113 5.46 11.41 -8.36
C GLU A 113 5.59 10.30 -7.30
N VAL A 114 5.68 10.70 -6.04
CA VAL A 114 5.84 9.76 -4.91
C VAL A 114 4.55 8.98 -4.70
N ALA A 115 3.39 9.63 -4.77
CA ALA A 115 2.10 8.93 -4.70
C ALA A 115 1.90 7.95 -5.86
N GLU A 116 2.39 8.27 -7.06
CA GLU A 116 2.39 7.33 -8.19
C GLU A 116 3.26 6.12 -7.92
N THR A 117 4.49 6.33 -7.46
CA THR A 117 5.43 5.25 -7.13
C THR A 117 4.84 4.32 -6.07
N ILE A 118 4.21 4.88 -5.03
CA ILE A 118 3.50 4.11 -3.99
C ILE A 118 2.36 3.30 -4.62
N HIS A 119 1.46 3.96 -5.34
CA HIS A 119 0.33 3.27 -5.96
C HIS A 119 0.76 2.12 -6.88
N GLU A 120 1.76 2.33 -7.74
CA GLU A 120 2.24 1.31 -8.68
C GLU A 120 2.76 0.06 -7.97
N ALA A 121 3.54 0.24 -6.89
CA ALA A 121 4.05 -0.87 -6.10
C ALA A 121 2.93 -1.69 -5.46
N TYR A 122 1.97 -1.04 -4.79
CA TYR A 122 0.84 -1.72 -4.15
C TYR A 122 -0.11 -2.37 -5.18
N HIS A 123 -0.29 -1.75 -6.34
CA HIS A 123 -1.06 -2.32 -7.45
C HIS A 123 -0.39 -3.57 -8.04
N MET A 124 0.93 -3.58 -8.17
CA MET A 124 1.64 -4.78 -8.60
C MET A 124 1.59 -5.90 -7.54
N GLU A 125 1.69 -5.53 -6.27
CA GLU A 125 1.57 -6.47 -5.17
C GLU A 125 0.18 -7.12 -5.10
N VAL A 126 -0.90 -6.34 -5.22
CA VAL A 126 -2.27 -6.92 -5.17
C VAL A 126 -2.51 -7.87 -6.35
N LYS A 127 -1.97 -7.54 -7.53
CA LYS A 127 -2.02 -8.43 -8.71
C LYS A 127 -1.31 -9.76 -8.46
N LEU A 128 -0.16 -9.74 -7.78
CA LEU A 128 0.52 -10.96 -7.37
C LEU A 128 -0.36 -11.76 -6.42
N LYS A 129 -0.90 -11.13 -5.37
CA LYS A 129 -1.75 -11.78 -4.37
C LYS A 129 -3.02 -12.41 -4.97
N ARG A 130 -3.63 -11.77 -5.98
CA ARG A 130 -4.75 -12.34 -6.77
C ARG A 130 -4.34 -13.60 -7.53
N LYS A 131 -3.19 -13.60 -8.21
CA LYS A 131 -2.67 -14.80 -8.89
C LYS A 131 -2.38 -15.94 -7.90
N LEU A 132 -1.90 -15.61 -6.71
CA LEU A 132 -1.70 -16.61 -5.65
C LEU A 132 -3.04 -17.22 -5.21
N LEU A 133 -4.06 -16.39 -4.96
CA LEU A 133 -5.40 -16.82 -4.58
C LEU A 133 -6.00 -17.80 -5.61
N GLU A 134 -5.94 -17.47 -6.90
CA GLU A 134 -6.49 -18.31 -7.99
C GLU A 134 -5.92 -19.73 -7.99
N ASN A 135 -4.68 -19.91 -7.53
CA ASN A 135 -3.96 -21.18 -7.60
C ASN A 135 -3.78 -21.85 -6.22
N VAL A 136 -4.17 -21.18 -5.14
CA VAL A 136 -3.80 -21.58 -3.79
C VAL A 136 -4.37 -22.94 -3.41
N ALA A 137 -5.60 -23.23 -3.79
CA ALA A 137 -6.27 -24.48 -3.45
C ALA A 137 -5.86 -25.65 -4.37
N HIS A 138 -5.43 -25.35 -5.59
CA HIS A 138 -5.11 -26.37 -6.61
C HIS A 138 -3.69 -26.93 -6.44
N ASN A 139 -2.76 -26.15 -5.89
CA ASN A 139 -1.37 -26.56 -5.74
C ASN A 139 -1.10 -27.10 -4.33
N TYR A 140 -1.07 -28.42 -4.17
CA TYR A 140 -0.99 -29.10 -2.87
C TYR A 140 0.38 -29.71 -2.52
N THR A 141 1.37 -29.68 -3.42
CA THR A 141 2.73 -30.14 -3.09
C THR A 141 3.42 -29.17 -2.12
N GLU A 142 4.34 -29.66 -1.29
CA GLU A 142 5.09 -28.82 -0.34
C GLU A 142 5.85 -27.65 -1.00
N SER A 143 6.47 -27.87 -2.17
CA SER A 143 7.16 -26.79 -2.89
C SER A 143 6.22 -25.64 -3.27
N TRP A 144 5.02 -25.96 -3.76
CA TRP A 144 4.01 -24.95 -4.09
C TRP A 144 3.41 -24.27 -2.85
N LYS A 145 3.19 -25.01 -1.75
CA LYS A 145 2.78 -24.43 -0.47
C LYS A 145 3.78 -23.40 0.02
N MET A 146 5.07 -23.76 0.00
CA MET A 146 6.16 -22.89 0.40
C MET A 146 6.26 -21.67 -0.51
N LEU A 147 6.13 -21.86 -1.84
CA LEU A 147 6.15 -20.75 -2.79
C LEU A 147 5.02 -19.75 -2.54
N HIS A 148 3.78 -20.22 -2.37
CA HIS A 148 2.65 -19.33 -2.10
C HIS A 148 2.84 -18.56 -0.80
N LEU A 149 3.26 -19.23 0.27
CA LEU A 149 3.54 -18.58 1.56
C LEU A 149 4.65 -17.54 1.44
N ALA A 150 5.79 -17.90 0.83
CA ALA A 150 6.92 -16.99 0.67
C ALA A 150 6.57 -15.77 -0.18
N ALA A 151 5.89 -15.98 -1.32
CA ALA A 151 5.46 -14.90 -2.19
C ALA A 151 4.46 -13.96 -1.50
N TRP A 152 3.55 -14.48 -0.67
CA TRP A 152 2.63 -13.64 0.07
C TRP A 152 3.33 -12.84 1.16
N VAL A 153 4.23 -13.46 1.94
CA VAL A 153 4.92 -12.87 3.09
C VAL A 153 5.93 -11.81 2.68
N TYR A 154 6.67 -12.04 1.59
CA TYR A 154 7.81 -11.18 1.23
C TYR A 154 7.40 -9.84 0.61
N GLU A 155 6.23 -9.76 -0.02
CA GLU A 155 5.75 -8.57 -0.75
C GLU A 155 6.79 -7.97 -1.71
N PRO A 156 7.21 -8.71 -2.76
CA PRO A 156 8.37 -8.36 -3.58
C PRO A 156 8.29 -6.99 -4.26
N PHE A 157 7.10 -6.41 -4.41
CA PHE A 157 6.93 -5.07 -5.00
C PHE A 157 7.01 -3.94 -3.95
N ILE A 158 6.89 -4.25 -2.66
CA ILE A 158 6.99 -3.29 -1.55
C ILE A 158 8.44 -3.29 -1.04
N THR A 159 9.29 -2.52 -1.74
CA THR A 159 10.73 -2.48 -1.45
C THR A 159 11.07 -1.56 -0.26
N GLU A 160 12.24 -1.74 0.35
CA GLU A 160 12.75 -0.85 1.40
C GLU A 160 12.84 0.62 0.93
N ASN A 161 13.23 0.84 -0.33
CA ASN A 161 13.25 2.18 -0.93
C ASN A 161 11.86 2.82 -0.97
N LEU A 162 10.80 2.04 -1.20
CA LEU A 162 9.42 2.53 -1.15
C LEU A 162 9.03 2.96 0.27
N MET A 163 9.46 2.19 1.28
CA MET A 163 9.21 2.53 2.68
C MET A 163 9.93 3.81 3.09
N ILE A 164 11.17 4.01 2.63
CA ILE A 164 11.91 5.26 2.84
C ILE A 164 11.20 6.44 2.16
N LEU A 165 10.64 6.24 0.95
CA LEU A 165 9.86 7.27 0.26
C LEU A 165 8.58 7.62 1.02
N LEU A 166 7.88 6.63 1.57
CA LEU A 166 6.71 6.84 2.42
C LEU A 166 7.07 7.63 3.68
N ASP A 167 8.16 7.27 4.36
CA ASP A 167 8.62 7.99 5.55
C ASP A 167 9.02 9.44 5.21
N SER A 168 9.66 9.64 4.06
CA SER A 168 10.01 10.98 3.57
C SER A 168 8.76 11.82 3.30
N LEU A 169 7.73 11.24 2.67
CA LEU A 169 6.44 11.89 2.44
C LEU A 169 5.81 12.36 3.76
N LEU A 170 5.86 11.53 4.80
CA LEU A 170 5.29 11.85 6.10
C LEU A 170 6.08 12.93 6.85
N ILE A 171 7.41 12.92 6.76
CA ILE A 171 8.27 13.97 7.32
C ILE A 171 7.98 15.30 6.62
N GLU A 172 7.94 15.32 5.29
CA GLU A 172 7.70 16.54 4.51
C GLU A 172 6.32 17.18 4.80
N THR A 173 5.33 16.35 5.10
CA THR A 173 3.97 16.80 5.46
C THR A 173 3.77 17.03 6.96
N GLY A 174 4.78 16.78 7.79
CA GLY A 174 4.76 17.04 9.23
C GLY A 174 3.96 16.02 10.06
N HIS A 175 3.84 14.79 9.58
CA HIS A 175 3.22 13.66 10.30
C HIS A 175 4.23 12.81 11.10
N ARG A 176 5.53 13.10 10.97
CA ARG A 176 6.63 12.48 11.73
C ARG A 176 7.58 13.53 12.27
#